data_AF-A0A7K0Q632-F1
#
_entry.id   AF-A0A7K0Q632-F1
#
_cell.length_a   1.000
_cell.length_b   1.000
_cell.length_c   1.000
_cell.angle_alpha   90.00
_cell.angle_beta   90.00
_cell.angle_gamma   90.00
#
_symmetry.space_group_name_H-M   'P 1'
#
loop_
_entity.id
_entity.type
_entity.pdbx_description
1 polymer ?
#
loop_
_entity_poly.entity_id
_entity_poly.type
_entity_poly.pdbx_seq_one_letter_code
_entity_poly.pdbx_strand_id
1 'polypeptide(L)' 'FEEVWATRSPIGWDLDDPEPAAKACIALMSDWFPATTGEIVHVDGGVHSQGA' A
#
# COMPACT_ATOMS: atom_id res chain seq x y z
N PHE A 1 -5.01 6.31 -15.54
CA PHE A 1 -4.13 5.66 -14.53
C PHE A 1 -4.85 5.63 -13.19
N GLU A 2 -5.39 6.77 -12.75
CA GLU A 2 -6.18 6.93 -11.52
C GLU A 2 -7.43 6.03 -11.43
N GLU A 3 -8.16 5.83 -12.53
CA GLU A 3 -9.35 4.95 -12.56
C GLU A 3 -9.03 3.47 -12.25
N VAL A 4 -7.80 3.01 -12.50
CA VAL A 4 -7.44 1.60 -12.32
C VAL A 4 -7.48 1.23 -10.84
N TRP A 5 -6.94 2.08 -9.97
CA TRP A 5 -6.95 1.84 -8.52
C TRP A 5 -8.36 1.92 -7.96
N ALA A 6 -9.13 2.94 -8.35
CA ALA A 6 -10.51 3.11 -7.89
C ALA A 6 -11.43 1.92 -8.26
N THR A 7 -11.18 1.25 -9.38
CA THR A 7 -12.03 0.15 -9.87
C THR A 7 -11.50 -1.24 -9.54
N ARG A 8 -10.19 -1.41 -9.39
CA ARG A 8 -9.57 -2.74 -9.24
C ARG A 8 -9.03 -3.02 -7.85
N SER A 9 -8.82 -2.01 -7.00
CA SER A 9 -8.43 -2.22 -5.61
C SER A 9 -9.54 -2.98 -4.85
N PRO A 10 -9.29 -4.18 -4.30
CA PRO A 10 -10.30 -4.93 -3.58
C PRO A 10 -10.84 -4.25 -2.32
N ILE A 11 -10.02 -3.43 -1.65
CA ILE A 11 -10.40 -2.71 -0.42
C ILE A 11 -10.56 -1.21 -0.62
N GLY A 12 -10.58 -0.76 -1.88
CA GLY A 12 -10.65 0.65 -2.24
C GLY A 12 -9.31 1.36 -2.14
N TRP A 13 -9.17 2.42 -2.94
CA TRP A 13 -8.02 3.30 -2.94
C TRP A 13 -8.46 4.72 -3.23
N ASP A 14 -8.17 5.62 -2.28
CA ASP A 14 -8.38 7.06 -2.42
C ASP A 14 -7.05 7.74 -2.75
N LEU A 15 -7.01 8.50 -3.84
CA LEU A 15 -5.80 9.18 -4.30
C LEU A 15 -5.53 10.46 -3.53
N ASP A 16 -6.55 11.03 -2.87
CA ASP A 16 -6.44 12.25 -2.08
C ASP A 16 -6.12 11.94 -0.59
N ASP A 17 -6.09 10.66 -0.18
CA ASP A 17 -5.73 10.23 1.16
C ASP A 17 -4.30 9.62 1.22
N PRO A 18 -3.29 10.38 1.67
CA PRO A 18 -1.93 9.87 1.82
C PRO A 18 -1.73 9.05 3.11
N GLU A 19 -2.71 9.02 4.03
CA GLU A 19 -2.53 8.44 5.37
C GLU A 19 -2.18 6.94 5.36
N PRO A 20 -2.79 6.07 4.52
CA PRO A 20 -2.46 4.65 4.49
C PRO A 20 -1.00 4.39 4.12
N ALA A 21 -0.49 5.09 3.11
CA ALA A 21 0.90 4.98 2.69
C ALA A 21 1.86 5.48 3.78
N ALA A 22 1.54 6.63 4.39
CA ALA A 22 2.35 7.18 5.49
C ALA A 22 2.41 6.24 6.70
N LYS A 23 1.29 5.62 7.09
CA LYS A 23 1.24 4.63 8.18
C LYS A 23 2.12 3.43 7.91
N ALA A 24 2.13 2.92 6.68
CA ALA A 24 2.99 1.80 6.32
C ALA A 24 4.49 2.17 6.36
N CYS A 25 4.86 3.39 5.95
CA CYS A 25 6.23 3.88 6.13
C CYS A 25 6.64 3.89 7.60
N ILE A 26 5.79 4.42 8.49
CA ILE A 26 6.08 4.44 9.93
C ILE A 26 6.13 3.02 10.50
N ALA A 27 5.23 2.12 10.08
CA ALA A 27 5.29 0.71 10.48
C ALA A 27 6.61 0.06 10.06
N LEU A 28 7.08 0.28 8.84
CA LEU A 28 8.34 -0.27 8.34
C LEU A 28 9.57 0.32 9.06
N MET A 29 9.52 1.60 9.45
CA MET A 29 10.59 2.28 10.20
C MET A 29 10.55 2.00 11.72
N SER A 30 9.52 1.31 12.20
CA SER A 30 9.35 1.00 13.61
C SER A 30 9.97 -0.34 13.99
N ASP A 31 9.97 -0.64 15.28
CA ASP A 31 10.39 -1.94 15.81
C ASP A 31 9.41 -3.09 15.51
N TRP A 32 8.28 -2.83 14.82
CA TRP A 32 7.33 -3.88 14.42
C TRP A 32 7.86 -4.78 13.29
N PHE A 33 8.88 -4.33 12.54
CA PHE A 33 9.49 -5.07 11.42
C PHE A 33 11.01 -5.28 11.66
N PRO A 34 11.44 -5.89 12.78
CA PRO A 34 12.84 -5.85 13.21
C PRO A 34 13.78 -6.72 12.38
N ALA A 35 13.23 -7.59 11.53
CA ALA A 35 13.99 -8.54 10.70
C ALA A 35 13.55 -8.52 9.22
N THR A 36 13.01 -7.38 8.76
CA THR A 36 12.55 -7.21 7.37
C THR A 36 13.51 -6.29 6.62
N THR A 37 14.08 -6.79 5.52
CA THR A 37 14.99 -6.05 4.65
C THR A 37 14.93 -6.60 3.23
N GLY A 38 15.16 -5.77 2.22
CA GLY A 38 15.12 -6.18 0.81
C GLY A 38 13.72 -6.46 0.25
N GLU A 39 12.67 -6.18 1.02
CA GLU A 39 11.27 -6.45 0.65
C GLU A 39 10.53 -5.18 0.20
N ILE A 40 9.44 -5.37 -0.54
CA ILE A 40 8.52 -4.32 -0.95
C ILE A 40 7.18 -4.53 -0.24
N VAL A 41 6.71 -3.51 0.49
CA VAL A 41 5.36 -3.48 1.07
C VAL A 41 4.44 -2.72 0.12
N HIS A 42 3.51 -3.42 -0.51
CA HIS A 42 2.51 -2.81 -1.37
C HIS A 42 1.37 -2.20 -0.55
N VAL A 43 1.23 -0.89 -0.65
CA VAL A 43 0.17 -0.11 -0.01
C VAL A 43 -0.61 0.57 -1.12
N ASP A 44 -1.50 -0.19 -1.72
CA ASP A 44 -2.12 0.15 -3.00
C ASP A 44 -3.58 -0.32 -3.06
N GLY A 45 -4.17 -0.56 -1.88
CA GLY A 45 -5.48 -1.15 -1.72
C GLY A 45 -5.57 -2.57 -2.33
N GLY A 46 -4.45 -3.25 -2.55
CA GLY A 46 -4.39 -4.61 -3.08
C GLY A 46 -4.47 -4.72 -4.61
N VAL A 47 -4.36 -3.62 -5.36
CA VAL A 47 -4.50 -3.67 -6.82
C VAL A 47 -3.44 -4.54 -7.49
N HIS A 48 -2.19 -4.53 -7.01
CA HIS A 48 -1.11 -5.36 -7.56
C HIS A 48 -1.45 -6.86 -7.52
N SER A 49 -2.20 -7.29 -6.50
CA SER A 49 -2.59 -8.69 -6.32
C SER A 49 -3.64 -9.16 -7.33
N GLN A 50 -4.30 -8.23 -8.02
CA GLN A 50 -5.30 -8.50 -9.05
C GLN A 50 -4.71 -8.71 -10.45
N GLY A 51 -3.39 -8.82 -10.56
CA GLY A 51 -2.68 -8.97 -11.85
C GLY A 51 -2.62 -7.66 -12.64
N ALA A 52 -2.67 -6.52 -11.96
CA ALA A 52 -2.47 -5.19 -12.54
C ALA A 52 -0.99 -4.90 -12.77
#